data_AF-A0A3C0NWZ9-F1
#
_entry.id   AF-A0A3C0NWZ9-F1
#
_cell.length_a   1.000
_cell.length_b   1.000
_cell.length_c   1.000
_cell.angle_alpha   90.00
_cell.angle_beta   90.00
_cell.angle_gamma   90.00
#
_symmetry.space_group_name_H-M   'P 1'
#
loop_
_entity.id
_entity.type
_entity.pdbx_description
1 polymer ?
#
loop_
_entity_poly.entity_id
_entity_poly.type
_entity_poly.pdbx_seq_one_letter_code
_entity_poly.pdbx_strand_id
1 'polypeptide(L)'
;STTAWNDETHVIENRKLYAEKFMTVTPILKKVWPHIEMPDAAFYLWVNTEQADTDLAIRLYRDLNITVLPGSYLARDAHNTNPGKGFIRMALVASVYECVEAAHRILSLK
;
A
#
# COMPACT_ATOMS: atom_id res chain seq x y z
N SER A 1 -33.28 -10.60 6.47
CA SER A 1 -31.93 -10.06 6.18
C SER A 1 -30.91 -11.11 6.61
N THR A 2 -30.73 -12.15 5.81
CA THR A 2 -29.91 -13.33 6.19
C THR A 2 -29.12 -13.91 5.01
N THR A 3 -29.46 -13.54 3.77
CA THR A 3 -28.88 -14.13 2.56
C THR A 3 -27.42 -13.74 2.32
N ALA A 4 -26.99 -12.54 2.75
CA ALA A 4 -25.61 -12.09 2.58
C ALA A 4 -24.59 -12.83 3.45
N TRP A 5 -25.03 -13.51 4.52
CA TRP A 5 -24.16 -14.20 5.48
C TRP A 5 -23.96 -15.70 5.16
N ASN A 6 -24.76 -16.27 4.25
CA ASN A 6 -24.71 -17.70 3.92
C ASN A 6 -23.81 -18.02 2.72
N ASP A 7 -23.25 -17.00 2.05
CA ASP A 7 -22.37 -17.20 0.89
C ASP A 7 -20.92 -16.88 1.26
N GLU A 8 -20.24 -17.85 1.87
CA GLU A 8 -18.82 -17.77 2.23
C GLU A 8 -17.89 -18.03 1.03
N THR A 9 -18.40 -18.61 -0.06
CA THR A 9 -17.59 -19.02 -1.22
C THR A 9 -16.94 -17.82 -1.89
N HIS A 10 -17.72 -16.75 -2.12
CA HIS A 10 -17.20 -15.51 -2.71
C HIS A 10 -16.19 -14.80 -1.78
N VAL A 11 -16.34 -14.94 -0.46
CA VAL A 11 -15.44 -14.34 0.54
C VAL A 11 -14.07 -15.02 0.51
N ILE A 12 -14.05 -16.35 0.40
CA ILE A 12 -12.83 -17.14 0.33
C ILE A 12 -12.05 -16.84 -0.96
N GLU A 13 -12.74 -16.77 -2.10
CA GLU A 13 -12.11 -16.41 -3.38
C GLU A 13 -11.56 -14.98 -3.36
N ASN A 14 -12.31 -14.02 -2.82
CA ASN A 14 -11.85 -12.64 -2.72
C ASN A 14 -10.59 -12.53 -1.83
N ARG A 15 -10.55 -13.23 -0.69
CA ARG A 15 -9.36 -13.29 0.18
C ARG A 15 -8.15 -13.91 -0.52
N LYS A 16 -8.34 -14.98 -1.30
CA LYS A 16 -7.26 -15.60 -2.09
C LYS A 16 -6.68 -14.61 -3.12
N LEU A 17 -7.54 -13.88 -3.83
CA LEU A 17 -7.11 -12.87 -4.80
C LEU A 17 -6.30 -11.76 -4.14
N TYR A 18 -6.68 -11.30 -2.94
CA TYR A 18 -5.86 -10.33 -2.20
C TYR A 18 -4.53 -10.94 -1.75
N ALA A 19 -4.52 -12.16 -1.19
CA ALA A 19 -3.28 -12.80 -0.79
C ALA A 19 -2.30 -12.93 -1.97
N GLU A 20 -2.78 -13.35 -3.15
CA GLU A 20 -1.98 -13.43 -4.36
C GLU A 20 -1.43 -12.07 -4.80
N LYS A 21 -2.28 -11.02 -4.81
CA LYS A 21 -1.83 -9.63 -5.10
C LYS A 21 -0.67 -9.21 -4.20
N PHE A 22 -0.82 -9.42 -2.90
CA PHE A 22 0.20 -9.04 -1.92
C PHE A 22 1.48 -9.87 -2.11
N MET A 23 1.36 -11.18 -2.36
CA MET A 23 2.52 -12.04 -2.61
C MET A 23 3.30 -11.64 -3.86
N THR A 24 2.64 -11.17 -4.92
CA THR A 24 3.33 -10.74 -6.15
C THR A 24 3.97 -9.36 -6.02
N VAL A 25 3.26 -8.41 -5.39
CA VAL A 25 3.66 -7.00 -5.37
C VAL A 25 4.71 -6.72 -4.28
N THR A 26 4.58 -7.35 -3.10
CA THR A 26 5.46 -7.11 -1.95
C THR A 26 6.95 -7.35 -2.26
N PRO A 27 7.37 -8.44 -2.94
CA PRO A 27 8.77 -8.67 -3.28
C PRO A 27 9.36 -7.61 -4.22
N ILE A 28 8.56 -7.00 -5.09
CA ILE A 28 9.00 -5.94 -6.00
C ILE A 28 9.25 -4.67 -5.18
N LEU A 29 8.27 -4.27 -4.36
CA LEU A 29 8.38 -3.07 -3.53
C LEU A 29 9.48 -3.19 -2.47
N LYS A 30 9.74 -4.39 -1.94
CA LYS A 30 10.86 -4.66 -1.01
C LYS A 30 12.23 -4.28 -1.57
N LYS A 31 12.41 -4.27 -2.90
CA LYS A 31 13.67 -3.83 -3.54
C LYS A 31 13.88 -2.31 -3.45
N VAL A 32 12.79 -1.55 -3.30
CA VAL A 32 12.78 -0.10 -3.14
C VAL A 32 12.80 0.26 -1.65
N TRP A 33 11.92 -0.37 -0.87
CA TRP A 33 11.79 -0.17 0.57
C TRP A 33 11.98 -1.50 1.30
N PRO A 34 13.19 -1.79 1.83
CA PRO A 34 13.52 -3.07 2.44
C PRO A 34 12.64 -3.44 3.66
N HIS A 35 12.14 -2.43 4.37
CA HIS A 35 11.37 -2.56 5.60
C HIS A 35 9.87 -2.80 5.39
N ILE A 36 9.41 -3.03 4.16
CA ILE A 36 8.02 -3.41 3.92
C ILE A 36 7.77 -4.81 4.46
N GLU A 37 6.80 -4.96 5.35
CA GLU A 37 6.31 -6.26 5.81
C GLU A 37 4.97 -6.59 5.16
N MET A 38 4.71 -7.88 4.97
CA MET A 38 3.41 -8.33 4.50
C MET A 38 2.43 -8.18 5.66
N PRO A 39 1.32 -7.44 5.50
CA PRO A 39 0.37 -7.25 6.59
C PRO A 39 -0.35 -8.57 6.91
N ASP A 40 -0.57 -8.85 8.20
CA ASP A 40 -1.31 -10.04 8.67
C ASP A 40 -2.76 -10.07 8.15
N ALA A 41 -3.33 -8.89 7.95
CA ALA A 41 -4.63 -8.66 7.32
C ALA A 41 -4.70 -7.22 6.80
N ALA A 42 -5.66 -6.95 5.91
CA ALA A 42 -5.95 -5.68 5.23
C ALA A 42 -5.37 -5.53 3.80
N PHE A 43 -5.86 -4.50 3.13
CA PHE A 43 -5.54 -4.15 1.74
C PHE A 43 -4.60 -2.93 1.65
N TYR A 44 -3.96 -2.57 2.76
CA TYR A 44 -3.03 -1.45 2.84
C TYR A 44 -1.61 -1.91 3.13
N LEU A 45 -0.65 -1.34 2.41
CA LEU A 45 0.77 -1.38 2.76
C LEU A 45 1.14 -0.08 3.48
N TRP A 46 1.71 -0.23 4.67
CA TRP A 46 2.30 0.88 5.43
C TRP A 46 3.80 0.88 5.19
N VAL A 47 4.29 1.87 4.45
CA VAL A 47 5.66 1.89 3.93
C VAL A 47 6.45 3.01 4.59
N ASN A 48 7.56 2.67 5.24
CA ASN A 48 8.54 3.65 5.67
C ASN A 48 9.32 4.15 4.45
N THR A 49 9.27 5.46 4.24
CA THR A 49 9.83 6.12 3.07
C THR A 49 11.24 6.67 3.29
N GLU A 50 11.70 6.71 4.55
CA GLU A 50 12.97 7.32 5.00
C GLU A 50 13.16 8.80 4.60
N GLN A 51 12.14 9.42 4.01
CA GLN A 51 12.11 10.81 3.55
C GLN A 51 10.76 11.45 3.92
N ALA A 52 10.53 12.70 3.54
CA ALA A 52 9.25 13.34 3.76
C ALA A 52 8.14 12.63 2.95
N ASP A 53 7.10 12.17 3.64
CA ASP A 53 5.99 11.41 3.04
C ASP A 53 5.19 12.23 2.03
N THR A 54 5.05 13.53 2.25
CA THR A 54 4.40 14.47 1.31
C THR A 54 5.19 14.61 0.01
N ASP A 55 6.52 14.72 0.10
CA ASP A 55 7.38 14.96 -1.06
C ASP A 55 7.41 13.72 -1.95
N LEU A 56 7.50 12.53 -1.35
CA LEU A 56 7.38 11.29 -2.08
C LEU A 56 6.01 11.14 -2.72
N ALA A 57 4.92 11.48 -2.02
CA ALA A 57 3.57 11.39 -2.58
C ALA A 57 3.40 12.31 -3.80
N ILE A 58 3.92 13.54 -3.74
CA ILE A 58 3.95 14.48 -4.87
C ILE A 58 4.78 13.91 -6.03
N ARG A 59 5.97 13.36 -5.74
CA ARG A 59 6.85 12.79 -6.76
C ARG A 59 6.21 11.59 -7.47
N LEU A 60 5.61 10.67 -6.71
CA LEU A 60 4.91 9.50 -7.26
C LEU A 60 3.73 9.91 -8.14
N TYR A 61 2.98 10.93 -7.74
CA TYR A 61 1.88 11.43 -8.55
C TYR A 61 2.38 12.11 -9.83
N ARG A 62 3.37 13.01 -9.71
CA ARG A 62 3.90 13.78 -10.83
C ARG A 62 4.60 12.90 -11.87
N ASP A 63 5.46 11.98 -11.42
CA ASP A 63 6.37 11.25 -12.30
C ASP A 63 5.76 9.93 -12.78
N LEU A 64 4.92 9.28 -11.96
CA LEU A 64 4.40 7.94 -12.24
C LEU A 64 2.87 7.86 -12.33
N ASN A 65 2.16 8.96 -12.08
CA ASN A 65 0.70 9.00 -11.95
C ASN A 65 0.17 8.03 -10.88
N ILE A 66 0.92 7.86 -9.79
CA ILE A 66 0.57 6.99 -8.66
C ILE A 66 0.14 7.85 -7.48
N THR A 67 -1.06 7.62 -6.97
CA THR A 67 -1.59 8.33 -5.80
C THR A 67 -1.41 7.48 -4.54
N VAL A 68 -0.78 8.06 -3.52
CA VAL A 68 -0.60 7.45 -2.20
C VAL A 68 -1.07 8.43 -1.13
N LEU A 69 -1.40 7.94 0.07
CA LEU A 69 -1.78 8.81 1.17
C LEU A 69 -0.58 9.05 2.10
N PRO A 70 -0.13 10.31 2.29
CA PRO A 70 0.89 10.65 3.28
C PRO A 70 0.45 10.24 4.69
N GLY A 71 1.31 9.55 5.41
CA GLY A 71 1.03 9.04 6.75
C GLY A 71 0.88 10.17 7.76
N SER A 72 1.57 11.30 7.56
CA SER A 72 1.43 12.50 8.40
C SER A 72 -0.01 13.02 8.45
N TYR A 73 -0.84 12.76 7.43
CA TYR A 73 -2.25 13.16 7.40
C TYR A 73 -3.16 12.21 8.20
N LEU A 74 -2.70 11.01 8.51
CA LEU A 74 -3.45 10.02 9.30
C LEU A 74 -3.19 10.12 10.79
N ALA A 75 -2.19 10.90 11.19
CA ALA A 75 -1.79 11.09 12.57
C ALA A 75 -1.81 12.56 12.96
N ARG A 76 -1.87 12.83 14.26
CA ARG A 76 -1.77 14.19 14.80
C ARG A 76 -0.42 14.36 15.46
N ASP A 77 0.06 15.59 15.44
CA ASP A 77 1.25 15.98 16.20
C ASP A 77 0.93 15.89 17.69
N ALA A 78 1.68 15.06 18.40
CA ALA A 78 1.58 14.88 19.84
C ALA A 78 2.98 14.79 20.42
N HIS A 79 3.24 15.48 21.54
CA HIS A 79 4.57 15.49 22.17
C HIS A 79 5.71 15.84 21.20
N ASN A 80 5.48 16.84 20.33
CA ASN A 80 6.40 17.27 19.26
C ASN A 80 6.77 16.17 18.24
N THR A 81 5.99 15.10 18.15
CA THR A 81 6.23 13.99 17.22
C THR A 81 4.94 13.62 16.48
N ASN A 82 5.06 13.28 15.19
CA ASN A 82 3.96 12.74 14.40
C ASN A 82 4.29 11.28 14.04
N PRO A 83 3.55 10.29 14.56
CA PRO A 83 3.85 8.88 14.31
C PRO A 83 3.63 8.46 12.85
N GLY A 84 2.90 9.24 12.06
CA GLY A 84 2.69 9.00 10.64
C GLY A 84 3.73 9.64 9.72
N LYS A 85 4.59 10.53 10.24
CA LYS A 85 5.59 11.23 9.43
C LYS A 85 6.63 10.25 8.89
N GLY A 86 6.95 10.40 7.60
CA GLY A 86 7.89 9.51 6.91
C GLY A 86 7.30 8.17 6.48
N PHE A 87 5.99 7.98 6.64
CA PHE A 87 5.28 6.80 6.14
C PHE A 87 4.27 7.16 5.05
N ILE A 88 4.01 6.25 4.14
CA ILE A 88 2.89 6.35 3.19
C ILE A 88 1.98 5.13 3.30
N ARG A 89 0.69 5.35 3.09
CA ARG A 89 -0.30 4.28 2.94
C ARG A 89 -0.61 4.05 1.47
N MET A 90 -0.32 2.85 0.99
CA MET A 90 -0.68 2.40 -0.35
C MET A 90 -1.84 1.40 -0.27
N ALA A 91 -2.86 1.57 -1.11
CA ALA A 91 -4.02 0.68 -1.14
C ALA A 91 -3.94 -0.25 -2.37
N LEU A 92 -3.83 -1.56 -2.16
CA LEU A 92 -3.80 -2.57 -3.24
C LEU A 92 -5.22 -3.02 -3.60
N VAL A 93 -6.07 -2.06 -3.95
CA VAL A 93 -7.48 -2.28 -4.29
C VAL A 93 -7.72 -2.49 -5.79
N ALA A 94 -6.80 -2.01 -6.63
CA ALA A 94 -6.83 -2.17 -8.07
C ALA A 94 -6.59 -3.64 -8.50
N SER A 95 -6.64 -3.93 -9.80
CA SER A 95 -6.34 -5.28 -10.31
C SER A 95 -4.89 -5.70 -10.00
N VAL A 96 -4.61 -7.02 -10.01
CA VAL A 96 -3.24 -7.54 -9.80
C VAL A 96 -2.27 -6.89 -10.80
N TYR A 97 -2.67 -6.84 -12.07
CA TYR A 97 -1.89 -6.28 -13.16
C TYR A 97 -1.52 -4.81 -12.91
N GLU A 98 -2.49 -3.96 -12.56
CA GLU A 98 -2.23 -2.55 -12.26
C GLU A 98 -1.30 -2.37 -11.06
N CYS A 99 -1.46 -3.19 -10.02
CA CYS A 99 -0.58 -3.12 -8.84
C CYS A 99 0.86 -3.53 -9.16
N VAL A 100 1.04 -4.57 -9.98
CA VAL A 100 2.37 -5.04 -10.42
C VAL A 100 3.04 -4.01 -11.33
N GLU A 101 2.31 -3.46 -12.29
CA GLU A 101 2.79 -2.38 -13.17
C GLU A 101 3.22 -1.16 -12.35
N ALA A 102 2.40 -0.72 -11.39
CA ALA A 102 2.74 0.38 -10.49
C ALA A 102 4.02 0.09 -9.68
N ALA A 103 4.17 -1.13 -9.16
CA ALA A 103 5.36 -1.53 -8.41
C ALA A 103 6.62 -1.52 -9.27
N HIS A 104 6.54 -1.95 -10.54
CA HIS A 104 7.65 -1.88 -11.48
C HIS A 104 8.02 -0.43 -11.85
N ARG A 105 7.05 0.45 -12.02
CA ARG A 105 7.31 1.89 -12.23
C ARG A 105 8.02 2.51 -11.03
N ILE A 106 7.58 2.19 -9.81
CA ILE A 106 8.26 2.64 -8.58
C ILE A 106 9.69 2.09 -8.52
N LEU A 107 9.92 0.84 -8.91
CA LEU A 107 11.27 0.27 -8.95
C LEU A 107 12.20 1.02 -9.91
N SER A 108 11.66 1.60 -10.99
CA SER A 108 12.43 2.36 -11.98
C SER A 108 12.82 3.77 -11.53
N LEU A 109 12.25 4.28 -10.43
CA LEU A 109 12.60 5.59 -9.85
C LEU A 109 13.92 5.58 -9.05
N LYS A 110 14.53 4.40 -8.88
CA LYS A 110 15.76 4.21 -8.10
C LYS A 110 17.01 4.62 -8.89
#